data_AF-A0A0H2SU01-F1
#
_entry.id   AF-A0A0H2SU01-F1
#
_cell.length_a   1.000
_cell.length_b   1.000
_cell.length_c   1.000
_cell.angle_alpha   90.00
_cell.angle_beta   90.00
_cell.angle_gamma   90.00
#
_symmetry.space_group_name_H-M   'P 1'
#
loop_
_entity.id
_entity.type
_entity.pdbx_description
1 polymer ?
#
loop_
_entity_poly.entity_id
_entity_poly.type
_entity_poly.pdbx_seq_one_letter_code
_entity_poly.pdbx_strand_id
1 'polypeptide(L)'
;MFARHVPSSKDDAKACQLKKLTVLISIPTYSAHWQDNEQRAEELKNEIAKLQAQLGDEDAGKIVSQHHELLHKYNETKDATQFLIGKLAMYKETTIKQLHADYNLPMGD
;
A
#
# COMPACT_ATOMS: atom_id res chain seq x y z
N MET A 1 -9.91 -36.88 53.93
CA MET A 1 -8.45 -36.76 53.72
C MET A 1 -8.19 -36.62 52.24
N PHE A 2 -7.97 -35.39 51.76
CA PHE A 2 -7.72 -35.11 50.34
C PHE A 2 -6.24 -35.35 50.03
N ALA A 3 -5.94 -36.44 49.32
CA ALA A 3 -4.60 -36.67 48.78
C ALA A 3 -4.38 -35.68 47.62
N ARG A 4 -3.60 -34.62 47.86
CA ARG A 4 -3.03 -33.80 46.79
C ARG A 4 -2.03 -34.68 46.04
N HIS A 5 -2.47 -35.24 44.92
CA HIS A 5 -1.59 -35.95 44.00
C HIS A 5 -0.61 -34.93 43.42
N VAL A 6 0.62 -34.93 43.91
CA VAL A 6 1.71 -34.14 43.35
C VAL A 6 2.17 -34.85 42.07
N PRO A 7 2.16 -34.17 40.90
CA PRO A 7 2.55 -34.80 39.64
C PRO A 7 4.03 -35.21 39.69
N SER A 8 4.31 -36.49 39.46
CA SER A 8 5.63 -37.12 39.70
C SER A 8 6.53 -37.14 38.45
N SER A 9 6.01 -36.85 37.26
CA SER A 9 6.84 -36.80 36.04
C SER A 9 6.73 -35.46 35.33
N LYS A 10 7.84 -35.02 34.71
CA LYS A 10 7.87 -33.89 33.75
C LYS A 10 6.85 -34.08 32.61
N ASP A 11 6.48 -35.32 32.33
CA ASP A 11 5.50 -35.68 31.32
C ASP A 11 4.05 -35.45 31.78
N ASP A 12 3.76 -35.57 33.08
CA ASP A 12 2.45 -35.29 33.67
C ASP A 12 2.16 -33.79 33.73
N ALA A 13 3.20 -32.99 34.00
CA ALA A 13 3.13 -31.53 33.96
C ALA A 13 2.87 -31.01 32.53
N LYS A 14 3.53 -31.61 31.53
CA LYS A 14 3.28 -31.33 30.11
C LYS A 14 1.87 -31.76 29.68
N ALA A 15 1.38 -32.91 30.15
CA ALA A 15 0.02 -33.37 29.86
C ALA A 15 -1.06 -32.43 30.46
N CYS A 16 -0.81 -31.86 31.64
CA CYS A 16 -1.69 -30.85 32.25
C CYS A 16 -1.64 -29.50 31.49
N GLN A 17 -0.46 -29.06 31.03
CA GLN A 17 -0.30 -27.86 30.20
C GLN A 17 -0.92 -28.01 28.80
N LEU A 18 -0.76 -29.17 28.15
CA LEU A 18 -1.34 -29.47 26.85
C LEU A 18 -2.88 -29.48 26.91
N LYS A 19 -3.48 -30.07 27.96
CA LYS A 19 -4.93 -29.99 28.18
C LYS A 19 -5.43 -28.55 28.34
N LYS A 20 -4.62 -27.67 28.93
CA LYS A 20 -4.92 -26.24 29.07
C LYS A 20 -4.80 -25.47 27.75
N LEU A 21 -3.94 -25.92 26.84
CA LEU A 21 -3.74 -25.35 25.51
C LEU A 21 -4.80 -25.83 24.50
N THR A 22 -5.21 -27.11 24.56
CA THR A 22 -6.23 -27.69 23.66
C THR A 22 -7.59 -26.99 23.78
N VAL A 23 -7.95 -26.52 24.98
CA VAL A 23 -9.20 -25.76 25.20
C VAL A 23 -9.15 -24.37 24.54
N LEU A 24 -7.95 -23.79 24.35
CA LEU A 24 -7.79 -22.48 23.71
C LEU A 24 -7.87 -22.54 22.18
N ILE A 25 -7.57 -23.70 21.58
CA ILE A 25 -7.56 -23.90 20.12
C ILE A 25 -8.97 -24.24 19.60
N SER A 26 -9.89 -24.66 20.47
CA SER A 26 -11.27 -25.05 20.14
C SER A 26 -12.28 -23.87 20.14
N ILE A 27 -11.83 -22.64 19.85
CA ILE A 27 -12.73 -21.50 19.63
C ILE A 27 -13.04 -21.43 18.13
N PRO A 28 -14.28 -21.72 17.68
CA PRO A 28 -14.64 -21.83 16.26
C PRO A 28 -14.44 -20.52 15.47
N THR A 29 -14.30 -19.38 16.15
CA THR A 29 -14.08 -18.08 15.52
C THR A 29 -12.64 -17.88 15.02
N TYR A 30 -11.65 -18.52 15.64
CA TYR A 30 -10.26 -18.40 15.21
C TYR A 30 -10.04 -19.14 13.88
N SER A 31 -10.45 -20.40 13.80
CA SER A 31 -10.33 -21.25 12.58
C SER A 31 -11.02 -20.66 11.35
N ALA A 32 -12.21 -20.05 11.50
CA ALA A 32 -12.98 -19.53 10.37
C ALA A 32 -12.32 -18.31 9.72
N HIS A 33 -11.71 -17.43 10.52
CA HIS A 33 -10.99 -16.26 10.00
C HIS A 33 -9.68 -16.64 9.30
N TRP A 34 -9.02 -17.74 9.70
CA TRP A 34 -7.86 -18.26 8.96
C TRP A 34 -8.25 -18.75 7.58
N GLN A 35 -9.39 -19.44 7.46
CA GLN A 35 -9.92 -19.95 6.20
C GLN A 35 -10.39 -18.80 5.29
N ASP A 36 -11.04 -17.79 5.85
CA ASP A 36 -11.44 -16.57 5.12
C ASP A 36 -10.22 -15.79 4.62
N ASN A 37 -9.20 -15.64 5.46
CA ASN A 37 -7.93 -15.02 5.07
C ASN A 37 -7.18 -15.82 3.99
N GLU A 38 -7.24 -17.15 4.05
CA GLU A 38 -6.58 -18.02 3.09
C GLU A 38 -7.29 -17.99 1.73
N GLN A 39 -8.63 -18.00 1.73
CA GLN A 39 -9.43 -17.77 0.53
C GLN A 39 -9.15 -16.39 -0.07
N ARG A 40 -9.10 -15.34 0.77
CA ARG A 40 -8.80 -13.98 0.32
C ARG A 40 -7.38 -13.87 -0.24
N ALA A 41 -6.42 -14.56 0.36
CA ALA A 41 -5.05 -14.61 -0.15
C ALA A 41 -4.96 -15.33 -1.50
N GLU A 42 -5.74 -16.39 -1.72
CA GLU A 42 -5.81 -17.08 -3.01
C GLU A 42 -6.49 -16.24 -4.10
N GLU A 43 -7.58 -15.55 -3.77
CA GLU A 43 -8.21 -14.58 -4.67
C GLU A 43 -7.23 -13.49 -5.10
N LEU A 44 -6.53 -12.88 -4.14
CA LEU A 44 -5.54 -11.85 -4.41
C LEU A 44 -4.36 -12.39 -5.23
N LYS A 45 -3.91 -13.62 -5.00
CA LYS A 45 -2.88 -14.28 -5.83
C LYS A 45 -3.35 -14.47 -7.27
N ASN A 46 -4.59 -14.89 -7.46
CA ASN A 46 -5.17 -15.06 -8.79
C ASN A 46 -5.33 -13.72 -9.52
N GLU A 47 -5.70 -12.65 -8.80
CA GLU A 47 -5.73 -11.29 -9.34
C GLU A 47 -4.34 -10.81 -9.73
N ILE A 48 -3.33 -11.02 -8.86
CA ILE A 48 -1.93 -10.70 -9.17
C ILE A 48 -1.47 -11.46 -10.43
N ALA A 49 -1.78 -12.75 -10.55
CA ALA A 49 -1.40 -13.54 -11.72
C ALA A 49 -2.08 -13.05 -13.02
N LYS A 50 -3.35 -12.64 -12.95
CA LYS A 50 -4.06 -12.02 -14.10
C LYS A 50 -3.45 -10.68 -14.48
N LEU A 51 -3.13 -9.84 -13.49
CA LEU A 51 -2.53 -8.52 -13.71
C LEU A 51 -1.09 -8.66 -14.26
N GLN A 52 -0.32 -9.62 -13.76
CA GLN A 52 1.01 -9.96 -14.30
C GLN A 52 0.92 -10.44 -15.75
N ALA A 53 -0.07 -11.27 -16.09
CA ALA A 53 -0.28 -11.71 -17.46
C ALA A 53 -0.70 -10.57 -18.41
N GLN A 54 -1.42 -9.55 -17.91
CA GLN A 54 -1.77 -8.36 -18.68
C GLN A 54 -0.59 -7.40 -18.87
N LEU A 55 0.34 -7.36 -17.91
CA LEU A 55 1.48 -6.44 -17.92
C LEU A 55 2.68 -6.98 -18.72
N GLY A 56 2.76 -8.29 -18.96
CA GLY A 56 3.82 -8.92 -19.74
C GLY A 56 5.12 -9.12 -18.93
N ASP A 57 6.28 -9.00 -19.59
CA ASP A 57 7.62 -9.17 -18.97
C ASP A 57 8.15 -7.87 -18.32
N GLU A 58 7.34 -6.82 -18.28
CA GLU A 58 7.74 -5.56 -17.67
C GLU A 58 7.42 -5.51 -16.18
N ASP A 59 8.41 -5.07 -15.40
CA ASP A 59 8.31 -4.91 -13.95
C ASP A 59 7.35 -3.76 -13.61
N ALA A 60 6.17 -4.10 -13.08
CA ALA A 60 5.14 -3.13 -12.70
C ALA A 60 5.66 -2.01 -11.80
N GLY A 61 6.59 -2.33 -10.91
CA GLY A 61 7.20 -1.34 -10.02
C GLY A 61 8.02 -0.32 -10.79
N LYS A 62 8.73 -0.75 -11.85
CA LYS A 62 9.54 0.14 -12.68
C LYS A 62 8.69 1.04 -13.55
N ILE A 63 7.61 0.54 -14.15
CA ILE A 63 6.70 1.36 -14.98
C ILE A 63 6.08 2.48 -14.13
N VAL A 64 5.57 2.14 -12.95
CA VAL A 64 4.95 3.11 -12.04
C VAL A 64 5.99 4.12 -11.54
N SER A 65 7.20 3.67 -11.19
CA SER A 65 8.29 4.56 -10.78
C SER A 65 8.68 5.53 -11.89
N GLN A 66 8.85 5.05 -13.12
CA GLN A 66 9.17 5.89 -14.28
C GLN A 66 8.06 6.90 -14.56
N HIS A 67 6.79 6.48 -14.49
CA HIS A 67 5.67 7.38 -14.67
C HIS A 67 5.60 8.45 -13.56
N HIS A 68 5.87 8.06 -12.31
CA HIS A 68 5.93 8.98 -11.18
C HIS A 68 7.05 10.02 -11.36
N GLU A 69 8.23 9.60 -11.80
CA GLU A 69 9.35 10.50 -12.09
C GLU A 69 9.05 11.47 -13.24
N LEU A 70 8.38 11.01 -14.30
CA LEU A 70 7.99 11.87 -15.42
C LEU A 70 6.97 12.92 -15.00
N LEU A 71 5.97 12.53 -14.21
CA LEU A 71 4.97 13.46 -13.67
C LEU A 71 5.61 14.51 -12.76
N HIS A 72 6.53 14.10 -11.88
CA HIS A 72 7.25 15.05 -11.03
C HIS A 72 8.06 16.05 -11.84
N LYS A 73 8.83 15.58 -12.83
CA LYS A 73 9.61 16.48 -13.71
C LYS A 73 8.73 17.44 -14.48
N TYR A 74 7.59 16.97 -14.99
CA TYR A 74 6.61 17.84 -15.67
C TYR A 74 6.09 18.91 -14.72
N ASN A 75 5.62 18.51 -13.54
CA ASN A 75 5.08 19.43 -12.54
C ASN A 75 6.12 20.45 -12.07
N GLU A 76 7.35 20.01 -11.78
CA GLU A 76 8.45 20.91 -11.40
C GLU A 76 8.76 21.94 -12.50
N THR A 77 8.79 21.51 -13.76
CA THR A 77 9.04 22.40 -14.90
C THR A 77 7.89 23.38 -15.09
N LYS A 78 6.65 22.91 -14.94
CA LYS A 78 5.44 23.74 -15.01
C LYS A 78 5.43 24.78 -13.90
N ASP A 79 5.72 24.39 -12.67
CA ASP A 79 5.75 25.27 -11.51
C ASP A 79 6.87 26.32 -11.62
N ALA A 80 8.06 25.91 -12.07
CA ALA A 80 9.16 26.83 -12.34
C ALA A 80 8.78 27.85 -13.43
N THR A 81 8.11 27.40 -14.49
CA THR A 81 7.63 28.29 -15.56
C THR A 81 6.58 29.26 -15.04
N GLN A 82 5.60 28.78 -14.26
CA GLN A 82 4.55 29.60 -13.69
C GLN A 82 5.12 30.64 -12.70
N PHE A 83 6.13 30.26 -11.92
CA PHE A 83 6.86 31.17 -11.04
C PHE A 83 7.56 32.28 -11.83
N LEU A 84 8.25 31.94 -12.92
CA LEU A 84 8.91 32.92 -13.79
C LEU A 84 7.90 33.86 -14.46
N ILE A 85 6.75 33.33 -14.93
CA ILE A 85 5.66 34.14 -15.48
C ILE A 85 5.11 35.09 -14.41
N GLY A 86 4.92 34.62 -13.18
CA GLY A 86 4.49 35.46 -12.06
C GLY A 86 5.47 36.60 -11.77
N LYS A 87 6.78 36.32 -11.77
CA LYS A 87 7.81 37.36 -11.63
C LYS A 87 7.79 38.35 -12.79
N LEU A 88 7.68 37.86 -14.02
CA LEU A 88 7.61 38.70 -15.22
C LEU A 88 6.37 39.61 -15.21
N ALA A 89 5.23 39.10 -14.71
CA ALA A 89 4.00 39.86 -14.53
C ALA A 89 4.19 41.04 -13.57
N MET A 90 4.83 40.77 -12.43
CA MET A 90 5.16 41.81 -11.46
C MET A 90 6.10 42.87 -12.05
N TYR A 91 7.14 42.47 -12.77
CA TYR A 91 8.08 43.42 -13.39
C TYR A 91 7.45 44.30 -14.48
N LYS A 92 6.49 43.76 -15.22
CA LYS A 92 5.77 44.48 -16.27
C LYS A 92 4.51 45.21 -15.78
N GLU A 93 4.23 45.16 -14.47
CA GLU A 93 2.99 45.69 -13.85
C GLU A 93 1.71 45.22 -14.58
N THR A 94 1.74 44.01 -15.12
CA THR A 94 0.67 43.43 -15.92
C THR A 94 0.11 42.19 -15.24
N THR A 95 -1.07 41.75 -15.66
CA THR A 95 -1.68 40.54 -15.11
C THR A 95 -1.12 39.30 -15.81
N ILE A 96 -1.03 38.19 -15.07
CA ILE A 96 -0.60 36.90 -15.62
C ILE A 96 -1.44 36.52 -16.87
N LYS A 97 -2.75 36.79 -16.85
CA LYS A 97 -3.65 36.54 -17.99
C LYS A 97 -3.27 37.31 -19.26
N GLN A 98 -2.89 38.58 -19.12
CA GLN A 98 -2.43 39.40 -20.25
C GLN A 98 -1.09 38.91 -20.77
N LEU A 99 -0.17 38.52 -19.88
CA LEU A 99 1.09 37.90 -20.27
C LEU A 99 0.93 36.60 -21.06
N HIS A 100 -0.01 35.74 -20.65
CA HIS A 100 -0.33 34.53 -21.41
C HIS A 100 -0.85 34.87 -22.82
N ALA A 101 -1.65 35.93 -22.97
CA ALA A 101 -2.12 36.40 -24.28
C ALA A 101 -0.96 37.01 -25.11
N ASP A 102 -0.10 37.82 -24.50
CA ASP A 102 1.01 38.51 -25.17
C ASP A 102 2.08 37.54 -25.67
N TYR A 103 2.35 36.47 -24.91
CA TYR A 103 3.32 35.43 -25.26
C TYR A 103 2.70 34.20 -25.92
N ASN A 104 1.40 34.25 -26.23
CA ASN A 104 0.66 33.18 -26.87
C ASN A 104 0.77 31.83 -26.13
N LEU A 105 0.81 31.89 -24.79
CA LEU A 105 0.91 30.73 -23.91
C LEU A 105 -0.50 30.20 -23.61
N PRO A 106 -0.75 28.88 -23.73
CA PRO A 106 -2.05 28.31 -23.37
C PRO A 106 -2.36 28.55 -21.89
N MET A 107 -3.62 28.85 -21.57
CA MET A 107 -4.09 29.10 -20.19
C MET A 107 -4.62 27.84 -19.47
N GLY A 108 -4.38 26.66 -20.04
CA GLY A 108 -4.73 25.37 -19.44
C GLY A 108 -3.75 24.28 -19.90
N ASP A 109 -3.68 23.20 -19.10
CA ASP A 109 -3.08 21.93 -19.54
C ASP A 109 -3.85 21.35 -20.73
#